data_AF-A0A9P5AXB0-F1
#
_entry.id   AF-A0A9P5AXB0-F1
#
_cell.length_a   1.000
_cell.length_b   1.000
_cell.length_c   1.000
_cell.angle_alpha   90.00
_cell.angle_beta   90.00
_cell.angle_gamma   90.00
#
_symmetry.space_group_name_H-M   'P 1'
#
loop_
_entity.id
_entity.type
_entity.pdbx_description
1 polymer ?
#
loop_
_entity_poly.entity_id
_entity_poly.type
_entity_poly.pdbx_seq_one_letter_code
_entity_poly.pdbx_strand_id
1 'polypeptide(L)'
;MANTTENLNRWALVSSLYGPGTFWSWLIIVASVFISWTINPVTKRLDSITNDTIAALTLPMVAAADALYQLAKYDRPDRPRLLLSDSPQDIQLVAALEAPLAICEFYVVLAIFLHSAAWRRYQWKRLGCVTVSTFLCFSPQLVIFFTYPDLPVSRSTFARPFLFNFVLELGFISGIMAIMTGVSIVRTVIVAMYRTAKPSSTEDQERPKERRSGFEKWSNIFASVLIASIISVVKYGFAGNTMAFAAGVLGYQTRMIRFMPKSNVSLTDLDQIVALAGGAFTLLFSIYDAAKGWRLQSRAEIRNHS
;
A
#
# COMPACT_ATOMS: atom_id res chain seq x y z
N MET A 1 -8.24 13.88 -48.88
CA MET A 1 -7.04 13.47 -48.12
C MET A 1 -7.48 13.23 -46.69
N ALA A 2 -7.69 11.96 -46.33
CA ALA A 2 -8.11 11.55 -45.00
C ALA A 2 -6.91 11.67 -44.06
N ASN A 3 -7.00 12.54 -43.04
CA ASN A 3 -5.93 12.74 -42.08
C ASN A 3 -5.82 11.50 -41.18
N THR A 4 -4.80 10.69 -41.44
CA THR A 4 -4.21 9.69 -40.57
C THR A 4 -3.67 10.35 -39.30
N THR A 5 -4.55 10.72 -38.36
CA THR A 5 -4.18 10.70 -36.95
C THR A 5 -4.07 9.23 -36.56
N GLU A 6 -2.87 8.66 -36.63
CA GLU A 6 -2.56 7.48 -35.84
C GLU A 6 -3.01 7.77 -34.41
N ASN A 7 -4.05 7.09 -33.96
CA ASN A 7 -4.44 7.07 -32.56
C ASN A 7 -3.31 6.38 -31.79
N LEU A 8 -2.26 7.13 -31.47
CA LEU A 8 -1.17 6.67 -30.62
C LEU A 8 -1.80 6.17 -29.32
N ASN A 9 -1.69 4.87 -29.11
CA ASN A 9 -2.30 4.24 -27.95
C ASN A 9 -1.64 4.77 -26.68
N ARG A 10 -2.39 5.50 -25.84
CA ARG A 10 -1.91 6.14 -24.61
C ARG A 10 -1.12 5.20 -23.71
N TRP A 11 -1.52 3.94 -23.62
CA TRP A 11 -0.93 2.99 -22.66
C TRP A 11 0.20 2.15 -23.27
N ALA A 12 0.69 2.51 -24.46
CA ALA A 12 1.68 1.71 -25.20
C ALA A 12 3.01 1.53 -24.44
N LEU A 13 3.40 2.50 -23.63
CA LEU A 13 4.63 2.47 -22.82
C LEU A 13 4.42 1.89 -21.42
N VAL A 14 3.19 1.50 -21.06
CA VAL A 14 2.91 0.91 -19.74
C VAL A 14 3.41 -0.54 -19.71
N SER A 15 4.30 -0.83 -18.77
CA SER A 15 4.78 -2.20 -18.53
C SER A 15 3.64 -3.15 -18.17
N SER A 16 3.68 -4.38 -18.71
CA SER A 16 2.72 -5.44 -18.36
C SER A 16 2.82 -5.89 -16.90
N LEU A 17 3.92 -5.55 -16.21
CA LEU A 17 4.08 -5.73 -14.78
C LEU A 17 2.97 -5.02 -13.97
N TYR A 18 2.47 -3.89 -14.48
CA TYR A 18 1.38 -3.14 -13.87
C TYR A 18 0.01 -3.50 -14.46
N GLY A 19 -0.05 -4.62 -15.17
CA GLY A 19 -1.27 -5.18 -15.74
C GLY A 19 -2.28 -5.66 -14.69
N PRO A 20 -3.53 -5.92 -15.12
CA PRO A 20 -4.60 -6.36 -14.24
C PRO A 20 -4.28 -7.62 -13.44
N GLY A 21 -3.71 -8.64 -14.08
CA GLY A 21 -3.45 -9.94 -13.47
C GLY A 21 -2.43 -9.83 -12.35
N THR A 22 -1.32 -9.13 -12.61
CA THR A 22 -0.30 -8.86 -11.58
C THR A 22 -0.84 -8.02 -10.43
N PHE A 23 -1.63 -6.97 -10.74
CA PHE A 23 -2.23 -6.13 -9.71
C PHE A 23 -3.17 -6.93 -8.79
N TRP A 24 -4.08 -7.73 -9.36
CA TRP A 24 -4.99 -8.56 -8.57
C TRP A 24 -4.28 -9.66 -7.79
N SER A 25 -3.29 -10.30 -8.41
CA SER A 25 -2.40 -11.26 -7.74
C SER A 25 -1.77 -10.65 -6.48
N TRP A 26 -1.21 -9.45 -6.62
CA TRP A 26 -0.61 -8.74 -5.50
C TRP A 26 -1.61 -8.40 -4.40
N LEU A 27 -2.83 -7.93 -4.75
CA LEU A 27 -3.86 -7.68 -3.74
C LEU A 27 -4.23 -8.96 -2.97
N ILE A 28 -4.30 -10.10 -3.65
CA ILE A 28 -4.54 -11.40 -3.04
C ILE A 28 -3.40 -11.78 -2.09
N ILE A 29 -2.15 -11.53 -2.47
CA ILE A 29 -0.98 -11.76 -1.60
C ILE A 29 -1.02 -10.84 -0.37
N VAL A 30 -1.33 -9.55 -0.53
CA VAL A 30 -1.49 -8.62 0.60
C VAL A 30 -2.60 -9.08 1.55
N ALA A 31 -3.74 -9.54 1.01
CA ALA A 31 -4.83 -10.09 1.81
C ALA A 31 -4.39 -11.36 2.57
N SER A 32 -3.63 -12.25 1.92
CA SER A 32 -3.03 -13.43 2.54
C SER A 32 -2.12 -13.08 3.72
N VAL A 33 -1.25 -12.08 3.56
CA VAL A 33 -0.38 -11.58 4.63
C VAL A 33 -1.20 -11.01 5.78
N PHE A 34 -2.22 -10.20 5.48
CA PHE A 34 -3.10 -9.63 6.50
C PHE A 34 -3.84 -10.71 7.30
N ILE A 35 -4.40 -11.72 6.63
CA ILE A 35 -5.04 -12.89 7.28
C ILE A 35 -4.04 -13.65 8.14
N SER A 36 -2.82 -13.87 7.63
CA SER A 36 -1.77 -14.57 8.36
C SER A 36 -1.38 -13.85 9.66
N TRP A 37 -1.31 -12.51 9.62
CA TRP A 37 -0.93 -11.72 10.78
C TRP A 37 -2.06 -11.59 11.82
N THR A 38 -3.32 -11.68 11.39
CA THR A 38 -4.48 -11.42 12.25
C THR A 38 -5.15 -12.71 12.76
N ILE A 39 -5.32 -13.71 11.90
CA ILE A 39 -6.14 -14.90 12.16
C ILE A 39 -5.27 -16.12 12.52
N ASN A 40 -4.18 -16.36 11.78
CA ASN A 40 -3.42 -17.61 11.91
C ASN A 40 -2.76 -17.73 13.31
N PRO A 41 -3.10 -18.78 14.09
CA PRO A 41 -2.67 -18.89 15.48
C PRO A 41 -1.16 -19.04 15.66
N VAL A 42 -0.48 -19.60 14.67
CA VAL A 42 0.96 -19.87 14.68
C VAL A 42 1.72 -18.60 14.32
N THR A 43 1.40 -17.98 13.19
CA THR A 43 2.15 -16.83 12.65
C THR A 43 1.77 -15.49 13.28
N LYS A 44 0.61 -15.37 13.95
CA LYS A 44 0.21 -14.14 14.66
C LYS A 44 1.08 -13.79 15.88
N ARG A 45 1.86 -14.74 16.40
CA ARG A 45 2.73 -14.55 17.58
C ARG A 45 4.23 -14.42 17.24
N LEU A 46 4.61 -14.76 16.00
CA LEU A 46 6.00 -14.80 15.56
C LEU A 46 6.37 -13.53 14.80
N ASP A 47 7.42 -12.83 15.24
CA ASP A 47 7.93 -11.65 14.55
C ASP A 47 8.93 -12.08 13.48
N SER A 48 8.39 -12.75 12.46
CA SER A 48 9.12 -13.20 11.27
C SER A 48 8.60 -12.52 10.01
N ILE A 49 9.52 -12.27 9.09
CA ILE A 49 9.23 -11.84 7.72
C ILE A 49 9.08 -13.11 6.90
N THR A 50 7.87 -13.38 6.41
CA THR A 50 7.60 -14.55 5.56
C THR A 50 7.84 -14.23 4.09
N ASN A 51 7.99 -15.26 3.26
CA ASN A 51 8.09 -15.08 1.80
C ASN A 51 6.91 -14.27 1.24
N ASP A 52 5.69 -14.54 1.71
CA ASP A 52 4.50 -13.79 1.33
C ASP A 52 4.59 -12.31 1.73
N THR A 53 5.19 -12.02 2.89
CA THR A 53 5.44 -10.64 3.32
C THR A 53 6.42 -9.95 2.37
N ILE A 54 7.48 -10.64 1.96
CA ILE A 54 8.45 -10.10 0.99
C ILE A 54 7.75 -9.83 -0.34
N ALA A 55 6.97 -10.79 -0.85
CA ALA A 55 6.23 -10.66 -2.11
C ALA A 55 5.20 -9.51 -2.06
N ALA A 56 4.48 -9.36 -0.94
CA ALA A 56 3.53 -8.26 -0.74
C ALA A 56 4.18 -6.87 -0.81
N LEU A 57 5.43 -6.77 -0.33
CA LEU A 57 6.17 -5.50 -0.27
C LEU A 57 7.00 -5.23 -1.53
N THR A 58 7.38 -6.27 -2.28
CA THR A 58 8.28 -6.13 -3.43
C THR A 58 7.63 -5.34 -4.57
N LEU A 59 6.41 -5.67 -4.98
CA LEU A 59 5.75 -4.97 -6.08
C LEU A 59 5.64 -3.45 -5.84
N PRO A 60 5.15 -2.95 -4.69
CA PRO A 60 5.06 -1.51 -4.46
C PRO A 60 6.44 -0.85 -4.31
N MET A 61 7.45 -1.53 -3.77
CA MET A 61 8.82 -1.01 -3.73
C MET A 61 9.42 -0.88 -5.12
N VAL A 62 9.21 -1.87 -6.00
CA VAL A 62 9.65 -1.82 -7.40
C VAL A 62 8.91 -0.73 -8.16
N ALA A 63 7.61 -0.57 -7.93
CA ALA A 63 6.83 0.52 -8.52
C ALA A 63 7.35 1.90 -8.09
N ALA A 64 7.70 2.07 -6.81
CA ALA A 64 8.26 3.32 -6.31
C ALA A 64 9.61 3.64 -6.98
N ALA A 65 10.49 2.64 -7.07
CA ALA A 65 11.79 2.79 -7.73
C ALA A 65 11.65 3.11 -9.23
N ASP A 66 10.73 2.44 -9.93
CA ASP A 66 10.45 2.70 -11.34
C ASP A 66 9.91 4.13 -11.55
N ALA A 67 8.96 4.57 -10.71
CA ALA A 67 8.44 5.93 -10.78
C ALA A 67 9.54 6.98 -10.55
N LEU A 68 10.41 6.80 -9.55
CA LEU A 68 11.56 7.68 -9.32
C LEU A 68 12.53 7.70 -10.50
N TYR A 69 12.83 6.53 -11.06
CA TYR A 69 13.71 6.42 -12.22
C TYR A 69 13.14 7.15 -13.43
N GLN A 70 11.84 6.96 -13.72
CA GLN A 70 11.16 7.66 -14.80
C GLN A 70 11.17 9.18 -14.59
N LEU A 71 10.86 9.65 -13.38
CA LEU A 71 10.94 11.08 -13.05
C LEU A 71 12.34 11.64 -13.27
N ALA A 72 13.37 10.99 -12.73
CA ALA A 72 14.76 11.42 -12.90
C ALA A 72 15.24 11.42 -14.35
N LYS A 73 14.73 10.50 -15.17
CA LYS A 73 15.11 10.38 -16.59
C LYS A 73 14.46 11.44 -17.47
N TYR A 74 13.20 11.80 -17.20
CA TYR A 74 12.38 12.64 -18.07
C TYR A 74 12.22 14.09 -17.59
N ASP A 75 12.58 14.40 -16.35
CA ASP A 75 12.62 15.77 -15.82
C ASP A 75 13.90 16.50 -16.26
N ARG A 76 13.90 16.98 -17.51
CA ARG A 76 15.01 17.79 -18.08
C ARG A 76 14.62 19.27 -18.14
N PRO A 77 15.56 20.19 -17.86
CA PRO A 77 15.31 21.64 -17.86
C PRO A 77 14.83 22.19 -19.22
N ASP A 78 15.15 21.52 -20.32
CA ASP A 78 14.85 21.98 -21.68
C ASP A 78 13.47 21.53 -22.22
N ARG A 79 12.74 20.67 -21.49
CA ARG A 79 11.43 20.17 -21.93
C ARG A 79 10.33 20.93 -21.16
N PRO A 80 9.35 21.58 -21.83
CA PRO A 80 8.18 22.12 -21.14
C PRO A 80 7.52 20.98 -20.34
N ARG A 81 7.27 21.26 -19.06
CA ARG A 81 6.91 20.31 -17.98
C ARG A 81 6.13 19.09 -18.53
N LEU A 82 6.73 17.90 -18.47
CA LEU A 82 6.20 16.62 -18.98
C LEU A 82 4.70 16.41 -18.65
N LEU A 83 4.29 16.83 -17.45
CA LEU A 83 2.94 16.67 -16.91
C LEU A 83 1.88 17.66 -17.46
N LEU A 84 2.33 18.66 -18.22
CA LEU A 84 1.52 19.72 -18.85
C LEU A 84 1.59 19.69 -20.38
N SER A 85 2.37 18.78 -20.96
CA SER A 85 2.52 18.67 -22.40
C SER A 85 1.32 17.93 -23.01
N ASP A 86 0.81 18.47 -24.11
CA ASP A 86 -0.25 17.88 -24.93
C ASP A 86 0.32 16.99 -26.05
N SER A 87 1.65 16.78 -26.10
CA SER A 87 2.25 15.94 -27.13
C SER A 87 1.87 14.47 -26.94
N PRO A 88 1.60 13.72 -28.02
CA PRO A 88 1.17 12.33 -27.89
C PRO A 88 2.26 11.42 -27.30
N GLN A 89 3.55 11.74 -27.49
CA GLN A 89 4.64 11.01 -26.86
C GLN A 89 4.72 11.28 -25.36
N ASP A 90 4.52 12.54 -24.92
CA ASP A 90 4.53 12.89 -23.50
C ASP A 90 3.31 12.27 -22.78
N ILE A 91 2.15 12.19 -23.44
CA ILE A 91 0.97 11.48 -22.92
C ILE A 91 1.28 10.00 -22.62
N GLN A 92 2.03 9.32 -23.50
CA GLN A 92 2.42 7.92 -23.27
C GLN A 92 3.43 7.77 -22.11
N LEU A 93 4.36 8.71 -21.97
CA LEU A 93 5.31 8.75 -20.84
C LEU A 93 4.60 9.01 -19.51
N VAL A 94 3.65 9.96 -19.49
CA VAL A 94 2.81 10.24 -18.32
C VAL A 94 1.98 9.01 -17.96
N ALA A 95 1.44 8.29 -18.93
CA ALA A 95 0.72 7.03 -18.70
C ALA A 95 1.61 5.92 -18.10
N ALA A 96 2.85 5.80 -18.59
CA ALA A 96 3.85 4.86 -18.07
C ALA A 96 4.29 5.19 -16.62
N LEU A 97 4.31 6.48 -16.26
CA LEU A 97 4.54 6.94 -14.89
C LEU A 97 3.31 6.78 -13.99
N GLU A 98 2.10 6.92 -14.55
CA GLU A 98 0.83 6.80 -13.82
C GLU A 98 0.59 5.37 -13.30
N ALA A 99 1.01 4.35 -14.04
CA ALA A 99 0.83 2.96 -13.63
C ALA A 99 1.56 2.58 -12.31
N PRO A 100 2.87 2.82 -12.14
CA PRO A 100 3.57 2.54 -10.89
C PRO A 100 3.11 3.43 -9.73
N LEU A 101 2.83 4.72 -9.98
CA LEU A 101 2.30 5.64 -8.97
C LEU A 101 0.99 5.12 -8.36
N ALA A 102 0.11 4.54 -9.19
CA ALA A 102 -1.14 3.97 -8.70
C ALA A 102 -0.88 2.83 -7.72
N ILE A 103 0.08 1.94 -7.99
CA ILE A 103 0.43 0.85 -7.06
C ILE A 103 0.95 1.41 -5.74
N CYS A 104 1.81 2.43 -5.78
CA CYS A 104 2.33 3.07 -4.58
C CYS A 104 1.21 3.66 -3.72
N GLU A 105 0.25 4.36 -4.32
CA GLU A 105 -0.91 4.90 -3.60
C GLU A 105 -1.77 3.81 -2.95
N PHE A 106 -2.04 2.74 -3.71
CA PHE A 106 -2.75 1.57 -3.21
C PHE A 106 -2.05 0.97 -2.00
N TYR A 107 -0.74 0.82 -2.12
CA TYR A 107 0.05 0.25 -1.05
C TYR A 107 0.04 1.13 0.20
N VAL A 108 0.17 2.46 0.08
CA VAL A 108 0.14 3.35 1.26
C VAL A 108 -1.17 3.21 2.04
N VAL A 109 -2.31 3.06 1.35
CA VAL A 109 -3.60 2.78 2.01
C VAL A 109 -3.60 1.41 2.69
N LEU A 110 -3.15 0.36 1.99
CA LEU A 110 -3.08 -1.00 2.53
C LEU A 110 -2.07 -1.12 3.69
N ALA A 111 -1.01 -0.33 3.66
CA ALA A 111 0.04 -0.28 4.67
C ALA A 111 -0.52 0.15 6.02
N ILE A 112 -1.55 1.00 6.07
CA ILE A 112 -2.23 1.36 7.33
C ILE A 112 -2.78 0.12 8.03
N PHE A 113 -3.40 -0.80 7.27
CA PHE A 113 -3.96 -2.04 7.80
C PHE A 113 -2.86 -3.00 8.27
N LEU A 114 -1.81 -3.17 7.45
CA LEU A 114 -0.67 -4.02 7.78
C LEU A 114 0.11 -3.49 9.01
N HIS A 115 0.33 -2.18 9.07
CA HIS A 115 1.01 -1.50 10.16
C HIS A 115 0.26 -1.69 11.47
N SER A 116 -1.06 -1.48 11.47
CA SER A 116 -1.86 -1.72 12.69
C SER A 116 -1.97 -3.18 13.08
N ALA A 117 -2.02 -4.11 12.14
CA ALA A 117 -1.94 -5.54 12.44
C ALA A 117 -0.61 -5.90 13.14
N ALA A 118 0.52 -5.39 12.63
CA ALA A 118 1.85 -5.60 13.22
C ALA A 118 1.99 -4.88 14.58
N TRP A 119 1.51 -3.65 14.68
CA TRP A 119 1.57 -2.81 15.87
C TRP A 119 0.87 -3.43 17.08
N ARG A 120 -0.37 -3.92 16.89
CA ARG A 120 -1.20 -4.51 17.95
C ARG A 120 -0.50 -5.66 18.69
N ARG A 121 0.48 -6.28 18.06
CA ARG A 121 1.22 -7.44 18.57
C ARG A 121 2.70 -7.16 18.82
N TYR A 122 3.14 -5.90 18.74
CA TYR A 122 4.55 -5.48 18.93
C TYR A 122 5.53 -6.24 18.02
N GLN A 123 5.16 -6.45 16.76
CA GLN A 123 5.96 -7.20 15.77
C GLN A 123 6.88 -6.24 15.02
N TRP A 124 8.06 -5.97 15.58
CA TRP A 124 8.97 -4.91 15.16
C TRP A 124 9.50 -5.08 13.75
N LYS A 125 9.86 -6.31 13.36
CA LYS A 125 10.40 -6.56 12.02
C LYS A 125 9.34 -6.24 10.97
N ARG A 126 8.12 -6.71 11.19
CA ARG A 126 6.96 -6.43 10.33
C ARG A 126 6.65 -4.93 10.27
N LEU A 127 6.64 -4.27 11.43
CA LEU A 127 6.38 -2.84 11.55
C LEU A 127 7.40 -2.00 10.78
N GLY A 128 8.69 -2.34 10.93
CA GLY A 128 9.80 -1.67 10.25
C GLY A 128 9.69 -1.83 8.73
N CYS A 129 9.49 -3.06 8.25
CA CYS A 129 9.34 -3.31 6.81
C CYS A 129 8.17 -2.55 6.18
N VAL A 130 7.00 -2.54 6.83
CA VAL A 130 5.82 -1.81 6.34
C VAL A 130 6.07 -0.29 6.35
N THR A 131 6.71 0.22 7.41
CA THR A 131 7.02 1.65 7.51
C THR A 131 8.01 2.11 6.43
N VAL A 132 9.12 1.38 6.25
CA VAL A 132 10.16 1.69 5.25
C VAL A 132 9.58 1.65 3.83
N SER A 133 8.83 0.61 3.49
CA SER A 133 8.19 0.50 2.19
C SER A 133 7.14 1.60 1.96
N THR A 134 6.42 2.03 3.00
CA THR A 134 5.48 3.15 2.89
C THR A 134 6.22 4.44 2.54
N PHE A 135 7.30 4.76 3.26
CA PHE A 135 8.11 5.93 2.95
C PHE A 135 8.66 5.91 1.53
N LEU A 136 9.15 4.74 1.09
CA LEU A 136 9.64 4.60 -0.28
C LEU A 136 8.51 4.83 -1.30
N CYS A 137 7.32 4.26 -1.08
CA CYS A 137 6.16 4.47 -1.96
C CYS A 137 5.62 5.90 -1.95
N PHE A 138 5.83 6.63 -0.86
CA PHE A 138 5.45 8.04 -0.76
C PHE A 138 6.45 8.98 -1.47
N SER A 139 7.70 8.55 -1.63
CA SER A 139 8.78 9.40 -2.17
C SER A 139 8.56 9.94 -3.59
N PRO A 140 8.02 9.19 -4.59
CA PRO A 140 7.79 9.75 -5.93
C PRO A 140 6.75 10.88 -5.91
N GLN A 141 5.76 10.80 -5.01
CA GLN A 141 4.72 11.82 -4.87
C GLN A 141 5.29 13.10 -4.25
N LEU A 142 6.23 12.98 -3.30
CA LEU A 142 6.96 14.13 -2.76
C LEU A 142 7.80 14.82 -3.84
N VAL A 143 8.50 14.05 -4.68
CA VAL A 143 9.27 14.60 -5.80
C VAL A 143 8.36 15.38 -6.74
N ILE A 144 7.24 14.80 -7.18
CA ILE A 144 6.28 15.51 -8.04
C ILE A 144 5.73 16.76 -7.35
N PHE A 145 5.38 16.69 -6.07
CA PHE A 145 4.83 17.83 -5.33
C PHE A 145 5.82 18.99 -5.21
N PHE A 146 7.08 18.72 -4.88
CA PHE A 146 8.10 19.75 -4.75
C PHE A 146 8.61 20.28 -6.10
N THR A 147 8.66 19.44 -7.13
CA THR A 147 9.09 19.84 -8.48
C THR A 147 7.99 20.62 -9.22
N TYR A 148 6.71 20.33 -8.95
CA TYR A 148 5.58 20.92 -9.67
C TYR A 148 4.52 21.54 -8.71
N PRO A 149 4.87 22.58 -7.92
CA PRO A 149 3.98 23.17 -6.92
C PRO A 149 2.74 23.84 -7.53
N ASP A 150 2.84 24.34 -8.77
CA ASP A 150 1.76 25.06 -9.47
C ASP A 150 1.01 24.17 -10.48
N LEU A 151 0.91 22.86 -10.25
CA LEU A 151 0.22 21.93 -11.16
C LEU A 151 -1.27 21.82 -10.80
N PRO A 152 -2.20 22.55 -11.43
CA PRO A 152 -3.62 22.36 -11.17
C PRO A 152 -4.10 21.01 -11.71
N VAL A 153 -4.87 20.28 -10.89
CA VAL A 153 -5.47 18.96 -11.22
C VAL A 153 -6.17 18.95 -12.58
N SER A 154 -6.87 20.04 -12.88
CA SER A 154 -7.66 20.21 -14.09
C SER A 154 -6.83 20.37 -15.36
N ARG A 155 -5.55 20.73 -15.27
CA ARG A 155 -4.62 20.83 -16.41
C ARG A 155 -3.59 19.71 -16.46
N SER A 156 -3.61 18.78 -15.50
CA SER A 156 -2.70 17.64 -15.52
C SER A 156 -3.09 16.63 -16.61
N THR A 157 -2.08 16.09 -17.32
CA THR A 157 -2.26 15.08 -18.38
C THR A 157 -2.60 13.68 -17.82
N PHE A 158 -2.60 13.51 -16.49
CA PHE A 158 -2.96 12.27 -15.82
C PHE A 158 -4.42 11.84 -16.08
N ALA A 159 -4.63 10.54 -16.30
CA ALA A 159 -5.99 10.01 -16.51
C ALA A 159 -6.76 9.90 -15.19
N ARG A 160 -6.04 9.82 -14.05
CA ARG A 160 -6.63 9.75 -12.72
C ARG A 160 -6.35 11.00 -11.89
N PRO A 161 -7.33 11.42 -11.08
CA PRO A 161 -7.06 12.27 -9.94
C PRO A 161 -6.30 11.42 -8.91
N PHE A 162 -4.98 11.50 -8.93
CA PHE A 162 -4.14 10.85 -7.94
C PHE A 162 -4.26 11.56 -6.58
N LEU A 163 -3.88 10.85 -5.53
CA LEU A 163 -3.81 11.38 -4.17
C LEU A 163 -2.70 12.41 -4.00
N PHE A 164 -1.98 12.84 -5.05
CA PHE A 164 -1.02 13.94 -4.96
C PHE A 164 -1.65 15.27 -4.47
N ASN A 165 -2.94 15.48 -4.70
CA ASN A 165 -3.68 16.63 -4.11
C ASN A 165 -3.92 16.48 -2.60
N PHE A 166 -3.76 15.25 -2.12
CA PHE A 166 -3.80 14.84 -0.73
C PHE A 166 -2.40 14.45 -0.27
N VAL A 167 -1.31 14.94 -0.89
CA VAL A 167 0.07 14.73 -0.41
C VAL A 167 0.21 15.13 1.05
N LEU A 168 -0.50 16.18 1.49
CA LEU A 168 -0.56 16.55 2.90
C LEU A 168 -1.22 15.47 3.76
N GLU A 169 -2.26 14.80 3.27
CA GLU A 169 -2.97 13.75 3.99
C GLU A 169 -2.21 12.41 3.98
N LEU A 170 -1.63 12.03 2.84
CA LEU A 170 -0.72 10.88 2.73
C LEU A 170 0.55 11.09 3.56
N GLY A 171 1.07 12.32 3.58
CA GLY A 171 2.17 12.74 4.44
C GLY A 171 1.79 12.70 5.92
N PHE A 172 0.56 13.10 6.25
CA PHE A 172 0.02 13.00 7.61
C PHE A 172 -0.12 11.53 8.06
N ILE A 173 -0.67 10.66 7.21
CA ILE A 173 -0.78 9.21 7.45
C ILE A 173 0.60 8.59 7.65
N SER A 174 1.55 8.88 6.75
CA SER A 174 2.93 8.38 6.83
C SER A 174 3.64 8.89 8.09
N GLY A 175 3.44 10.16 8.43
CA GLY A 175 3.96 10.79 9.63
C GLY A 175 3.42 10.16 10.92
N ILE A 176 2.10 9.89 10.99
CA ILE A 176 1.50 9.17 12.12
C ILE A 176 2.11 7.78 12.26
N MET A 177 2.24 7.02 11.16
CA MET A 177 2.84 5.69 11.19
C MET A 177 4.30 5.73 11.68
N ALA A 178 5.05 6.75 11.31
CA ALA A 178 6.42 6.95 11.75
C ALA A 178 6.52 7.29 13.24
N ILE A 179 5.71 8.26 13.70
CA ILE A 179 5.65 8.66 15.12
C ILE A 179 5.26 7.46 15.98
N MET A 180 4.23 6.72 15.55
CA MET A 180 3.85 5.48 16.24
C MET A 180 5.05 4.56 16.32
N THR A 181 5.67 4.20 15.19
CA THR A 181 6.85 3.33 15.18
C THR A 181 7.93 3.79 16.16
N GLY A 182 8.22 5.09 16.21
CA GLY A 182 9.15 5.71 17.17
C GLY A 182 8.72 5.55 18.64
N VAL A 183 7.48 5.92 18.99
CA VAL A 183 6.93 5.77 20.36
C VAL A 183 7.00 4.32 20.84
N SER A 184 6.75 3.39 19.93
CA SER A 184 6.81 1.96 20.21
C SER A 184 8.23 1.46 20.49
N ILE A 185 9.21 1.92 19.71
CA ILE A 185 10.63 1.61 19.92
C ILE A 185 11.05 2.15 21.29
N VAL A 186 10.78 3.42 21.57
CA VAL A 186 11.12 4.06 22.86
C VAL A 186 10.51 3.32 24.03
N ARG A 187 9.21 2.99 23.96
CA ARG A 187 8.52 2.23 25.01
C ARG A 187 9.18 0.87 25.25
N THR A 188 9.60 0.19 24.19
CA THR A 188 10.22 -1.14 24.28
C THR A 188 11.59 -1.06 24.93
N VAL A 189 12.39 -0.05 24.56
CA VAL A 189 13.69 0.22 25.18
C VAL A 189 13.52 0.52 26.67
N ILE A 190 12.58 1.40 27.04
CA ILE A 190 12.30 1.74 28.45
C ILE A 190 11.88 0.50 29.24
N VAL A 191 10.96 -0.32 28.70
CA VAL A 191 10.51 -1.55 29.37
C VAL A 191 11.66 -2.57 29.49
N ALA A 192 12.51 -2.70 28.47
CA ALA A 192 13.66 -3.58 28.52
C ALA A 192 14.65 -3.13 29.60
N MET A 193 15.01 -1.84 29.62
CA MET A 193 15.89 -1.24 30.63
C MET A 193 15.32 -1.38 32.05
N TYR A 194 14.02 -1.15 32.23
CA TYR A 194 13.36 -1.28 33.53
C TYR A 194 13.31 -2.73 34.00
N ARG A 195 13.10 -3.70 33.10
CA ARG A 195 13.13 -5.13 33.42
C ARG A 195 14.52 -5.64 33.78
N THR A 196 15.57 -5.10 33.15
CA THR A 196 16.94 -5.39 33.55
C THR A 196 17.33 -4.74 34.88
N ALA A 197 16.64 -3.66 35.27
CA ALA A 197 16.95 -2.90 36.49
C ALA A 197 16.16 -3.34 37.75
N LYS A 198 14.97 -3.95 37.62
CA LYS A 198 14.13 -4.32 38.77
C LYS A 198 14.19 -5.84 39.06
N PRO A 199 14.66 -6.27 40.24
CA PRO A 199 14.53 -7.67 40.68
C PRO A 199 13.05 -8.00 40.92
N SER A 200 12.63 -9.22 40.56
CA SER A 200 11.23 -9.66 40.55
C SER A 200 10.58 -9.55 41.92
N SER A 201 9.66 -8.60 42.09
CA SER A 201 8.76 -8.53 43.26
C SER A 201 7.30 -8.53 42.83
N THR A 202 6.46 -9.05 43.73
CA THR A 202 5.06 -9.48 43.61
C THR A 202 4.02 -8.40 43.23
N GLU A 203 4.43 -7.19 42.84
CA GLU A 203 3.57 -6.08 42.39
C GLU A 203 2.95 -6.27 40.98
N ASP A 204 3.22 -7.39 40.31
CA ASP A 204 2.85 -7.64 38.90
C ASP A 204 1.34 -7.86 38.66
N GLN A 205 0.51 -7.85 39.70
CA GLN A 205 -0.92 -8.18 39.59
C GLN A 205 -1.84 -6.97 39.33
N GLU A 206 -1.44 -5.73 39.70
CA GLU A 206 -2.23 -4.50 39.46
C GLU A 206 -1.83 -3.77 38.16
N ARG A 207 -0.57 -3.87 37.74
CA ARG A 207 -0.05 -3.33 36.46
C ARG A 207 -0.75 -3.81 35.18
N PRO A 208 -1.31 -5.05 35.06
CA PRO A 208 -1.89 -5.49 33.79
C PRO A 208 -3.20 -4.79 33.45
N LYS A 209 -3.96 -4.28 34.44
CA LYS A 209 -5.21 -3.54 34.20
C LYS A 209 -4.97 -2.14 33.64
N GLU A 210 -4.03 -1.39 34.21
CA GLU A 210 -3.67 -0.04 33.74
C GLU A 210 -3.02 -0.08 32.34
N ARG A 211 -2.17 -1.09 32.10
CA ARG A 211 -1.54 -1.34 30.79
C ARG A 211 -2.55 -1.72 29.70
N ARG A 212 -3.68 -2.33 30.07
CA ARG A 212 -4.79 -2.69 29.17
C ARG A 212 -5.64 -1.47 28.80
N SER A 213 -5.90 -0.56 29.74
CA SER A 213 -6.69 0.65 29.50
C SER A 213 -6.00 1.64 28.54
N GLY A 214 -4.68 1.83 28.69
CA GLY A 214 -3.90 2.65 27.75
C GLY A 214 -3.91 2.09 26.32
N PHE A 215 -3.82 0.76 26.18
CA PHE A 215 -3.87 0.10 24.88
C PHE A 215 -5.24 0.24 24.19
N GLU A 216 -6.33 0.11 24.95
CA GLU A 216 -7.69 0.29 24.43
C GLU A 216 -7.92 1.73 23.93
N LYS A 217 -7.40 2.73 24.66
CA LYS A 217 -7.47 4.14 24.23
C LYS A 217 -6.74 4.38 22.91
N TRP A 218 -5.52 3.88 22.76
CA TRP A 218 -4.75 4.01 21.51
C TRP A 218 -5.36 3.18 20.35
N SER A 219 -5.92 2.01 20.64
CA SER A 219 -6.62 1.19 19.65
C SER A 219 -7.85 1.90 19.08
N ASN A 220 -8.60 2.62 19.92
CA ASN A 220 -9.79 3.38 19.50
C ASN A 220 -9.41 4.61 18.65
N ILE A 221 -8.36 5.33 19.04
CA ILE A 221 -7.81 6.43 18.21
C ILE A 221 -7.39 5.89 16.85
N PHE A 222 -6.70 4.74 16.80
CA PHE A 222 -6.32 4.14 15.53
C PHE A 222 -7.53 3.71 14.69
N ALA A 223 -8.55 3.10 15.29
CA ALA A 223 -9.78 2.75 14.58
C ALA A 223 -10.46 3.99 13.98
N SER A 224 -10.47 5.12 14.71
CA SER A 224 -10.99 6.38 14.17
C SER A 224 -10.15 6.94 13.02
N VAL A 225 -8.81 6.88 13.10
CA VAL A 225 -7.91 7.28 12.01
C VAL A 225 -8.11 6.38 10.79
N LEU A 226 -8.23 5.07 10.98
CA LEU A 226 -8.51 4.10 9.92
C LEU A 226 -9.84 4.40 9.20
N ILE A 227 -10.90 4.64 9.98
CA ILE A 227 -12.22 4.99 9.44
C ILE A 227 -12.16 6.33 8.70
N ALA A 228 -11.48 7.33 9.26
CA ALA A 228 -11.30 8.63 8.62
C ALA A 228 -10.51 8.53 7.31
N SER A 229 -9.43 7.73 7.27
CA SER A 229 -8.64 7.47 6.06
C SER A 229 -9.46 6.75 4.99
N ILE A 230 -10.27 5.75 5.35
CA ILE A 230 -11.18 5.07 4.40
C ILE A 230 -12.21 6.06 3.85
N ILE A 231 -12.84 6.86 4.72
CA ILE A 231 -13.82 7.87 4.31
C ILE A 231 -13.18 8.92 3.40
N SER A 232 -11.95 9.34 3.70
CA SER A 232 -11.21 10.31 2.89
C SER A 232 -10.88 9.76 1.51
N VAL A 233 -10.34 8.55 1.42
CA VAL A 233 -10.06 7.86 0.14
C VAL A 233 -11.34 7.71 -0.68
N VAL A 234 -12.46 7.34 -0.05
CA VAL A 234 -13.76 7.17 -0.72
C VAL A 234 -14.34 8.51 -1.16
N LYS A 235 -14.27 9.55 -0.33
CA LYS A 235 -14.88 10.87 -0.61
C LYS A 235 -14.09 11.65 -1.65
N TYR A 236 -12.76 11.66 -1.53
CA TYR A 236 -11.91 12.54 -2.31
C TYR A 236 -11.30 11.86 -3.55
N GLY A 237 -11.03 10.55 -3.50
CA GLY A 237 -10.69 9.78 -4.69
C GLY A 237 -11.83 9.76 -5.73
N PHE A 238 -13.07 10.07 -5.32
CA PHE A 238 -14.22 10.14 -6.22
C PHE A 238 -14.46 11.49 -6.89
N ALA A 239 -13.98 12.60 -6.31
CA ALA A 239 -14.47 13.95 -6.60
C ALA A 239 -13.58 14.80 -7.53
N GLY A 240 -12.32 14.41 -7.78
CA GLY A 240 -11.43 15.15 -8.70
C GLY A 240 -11.70 14.83 -10.18
N ASN A 241 -11.74 15.85 -11.04
CA ASN A 241 -11.82 15.70 -12.49
C ASN A 241 -10.50 16.22 -13.12
N THR A 242 -9.76 15.36 -13.84
CA THR A 242 -8.59 15.77 -14.65
C THR A 242 -9.00 16.11 -16.09
N MET A 243 -8.12 16.73 -16.88
CA MET A 243 -8.40 17.15 -18.26
C MET A 243 -8.85 15.98 -19.15
N ALA A 244 -8.15 14.84 -19.05
CA ALA A 244 -8.50 13.61 -19.78
C ALA A 244 -9.88 13.03 -19.38
N PHE A 245 -10.35 13.32 -18.16
CA PHE A 245 -11.65 12.91 -17.66
C PHE A 245 -12.77 13.85 -18.13
N ALA A 246 -12.50 15.16 -18.20
CA ALA A 246 -13.43 16.17 -18.70
C ALA A 246 -13.71 16.03 -20.20
N ALA A 247 -12.78 15.47 -20.98
CA ALA A 247 -12.93 15.21 -22.41
C ALA A 247 -13.83 14.01 -22.78
N GLY A 248 -14.60 13.45 -21.83
CA GLY A 248 -15.69 12.50 -22.14
C GLY A 248 -15.27 11.06 -22.44
N VAL A 249 -14.01 10.68 -22.23
CA VAL A 249 -13.50 9.33 -22.56
C VAL A 249 -14.00 8.24 -21.59
N LEU A 250 -14.52 8.58 -20.40
CA LEU A 250 -14.85 7.60 -19.34
C LEU A 250 -16.19 7.90 -18.64
N GLY A 251 -17.17 7.00 -18.79
CA GLY A 251 -18.51 7.11 -18.18
C GLY A 251 -18.59 6.73 -16.69
N TYR A 252 -19.77 6.90 -16.08
CA TYR A 252 -20.05 6.71 -14.64
C TYR A 252 -19.77 5.27 -14.13
N GLN A 253 -19.92 4.23 -14.97
CA GLN A 253 -19.60 2.84 -14.63
C GLN A 253 -18.10 2.61 -14.34
N THR A 254 -17.23 3.49 -14.83
CA THR A 254 -15.78 3.43 -14.61
C THR A 254 -15.33 3.91 -13.23
N ARG A 255 -16.28 4.31 -12.38
CA ARG A 255 -16.04 4.74 -11.00
C ARG A 255 -15.56 3.63 -10.06
N MET A 256 -15.83 2.35 -10.36
CA MET A 256 -15.31 1.19 -9.60
C MET A 256 -13.97 0.65 -10.14
N ILE A 257 -13.69 0.84 -11.44
CA ILE A 257 -12.43 0.44 -12.13
C ILE A 257 -11.31 1.48 -11.87
N ARG A 258 -11.58 2.53 -11.09
CA ARG A 258 -10.73 3.70 -10.83
C ARG A 258 -9.41 3.38 -10.11
N PHE A 259 -9.28 2.17 -9.62
CA PHE A 259 -8.28 1.75 -8.64
C PHE A 259 -7.24 0.76 -9.18
N MET A 260 -7.48 0.14 -10.33
CA MET A 260 -6.51 -0.74 -10.99
C MET A 260 -5.69 0.06 -12.00
N PRO A 261 -4.35 0.01 -12.04
CA PRO A 261 -3.53 0.70 -13.04
C PRO A 261 -4.05 0.45 -14.47
N LYS A 262 -4.05 1.48 -15.32
CA LYS A 262 -4.53 1.34 -16.71
C LYS A 262 -3.33 0.88 -17.53
N SER A 263 -3.52 -0.16 -18.32
CA SER A 263 -2.53 -0.70 -19.23
C SER A 263 -3.22 -1.21 -20.49
N ASN A 264 -2.43 -1.50 -21.53
CA ASN A 264 -2.91 -2.14 -22.76
C ASN A 264 -3.07 -3.65 -22.66
N VAL A 265 -2.79 -4.21 -21.48
CA VAL A 265 -2.73 -5.66 -21.27
C VAL A 265 -4.08 -6.15 -20.76
N SER A 266 -4.53 -7.27 -21.31
CA SER A 266 -5.79 -7.90 -20.95
C SER A 266 -5.60 -8.96 -19.86
N LEU A 267 -6.62 -9.21 -19.05
CA LEU A 267 -6.65 -10.34 -18.12
C LEU A 267 -6.56 -11.70 -18.82
N THR A 268 -6.86 -11.74 -20.13
CA THR A 268 -6.77 -12.95 -20.95
C THR A 268 -5.36 -13.26 -21.42
N ASP A 269 -4.42 -12.33 -21.25
CA ASP A 269 -3.04 -12.51 -21.67
C ASP A 269 -2.33 -13.50 -20.74
N LEU A 270 -1.47 -14.35 -21.32
CA LEU A 270 -0.91 -15.49 -20.61
C LEU A 270 -0.11 -15.08 -19.36
N ASP A 271 0.68 -14.01 -19.46
CA ASP A 271 1.44 -13.46 -18.34
C ASP A 271 0.55 -12.98 -17.19
N GLN A 272 -0.61 -12.37 -17.52
CA GLN A 272 -1.58 -11.91 -16.53
C GLN A 272 -2.34 -13.07 -15.86
N ILE A 273 -2.70 -14.10 -16.62
CA ILE A 273 -3.31 -15.32 -16.07
C ILE A 273 -2.34 -16.02 -15.13
N VAL A 274 -1.08 -16.18 -15.55
CA VAL A 274 -0.03 -16.82 -14.73
C VAL A 274 0.20 -16.02 -13.44
N ALA A 275 0.29 -14.69 -13.54
CA ALA A 275 0.44 -13.84 -12.37
C ALA A 275 -0.73 -14.02 -11.39
N LEU A 276 -1.97 -13.99 -11.90
CA LEU A 276 -3.18 -14.16 -11.09
C LEU A 276 -3.25 -15.53 -10.42
N ALA A 277 -2.93 -16.60 -11.15
CA ALA A 277 -2.87 -17.96 -10.62
C ALA A 277 -1.85 -18.05 -9.47
N GLY A 278 -0.68 -17.43 -9.62
CA GLY A 278 0.34 -17.37 -8.57
C GLY A 278 -0.20 -16.78 -7.26
N GLY A 279 -0.89 -15.65 -7.32
CA GLY A 279 -1.51 -15.03 -6.15
C GLY A 279 -2.59 -15.91 -5.51
N ALA A 280 -3.43 -16.55 -6.34
CA ALA A 280 -4.46 -17.48 -5.86
C ALA A 280 -3.85 -18.68 -5.12
N PHE A 281 -2.77 -19.28 -5.63
CA PHE A 281 -2.04 -20.35 -4.94
C PHE A 281 -1.49 -19.89 -3.60
N THR A 282 -0.86 -18.71 -3.54
CA THR A 282 -0.35 -18.15 -2.27
C THR A 282 -1.45 -18.01 -1.22
N LEU A 283 -2.63 -17.51 -1.61
CA LEU A 283 -3.76 -17.40 -0.69
C LEU A 283 -4.26 -18.76 -0.21
N LEU A 284 -4.41 -19.74 -1.11
CA LEU A 284 -4.84 -21.09 -0.76
C LEU A 284 -3.87 -21.76 0.23
N PHE A 285 -2.56 -21.63 0.01
CA PHE A 285 -1.54 -22.15 0.94
C PHE A 285 -1.62 -21.46 2.31
N SER A 286 -1.81 -20.14 2.34
CA SER A 286 -1.96 -19.41 3.60
C SER A 286 -3.19 -19.82 4.40
N ILE A 287 -4.34 -20.00 3.71
CA ILE A 287 -5.57 -20.51 4.33
C ILE A 287 -5.36 -21.94 4.86
N TYR A 288 -4.71 -22.79 4.07
CA TYR A 288 -4.39 -24.16 4.47
C TYR A 288 -3.50 -24.20 5.72
N ASP A 289 -2.43 -23.41 5.75
CA ASP A 289 -1.53 -23.32 6.90
C ASP A 289 -2.22 -22.75 8.14
N ALA A 290 -3.10 -21.76 7.97
CA ALA A 290 -3.93 -21.27 9.06
C ALA A 290 -4.83 -22.39 9.61
N ALA A 291 -5.56 -23.09 8.74
CA ALA A 291 -6.45 -24.19 9.13
C ALA A 291 -5.69 -25.34 9.81
N LYS A 292 -4.49 -25.69 9.33
CA LYS A 292 -3.60 -26.67 9.96
C LYS A 292 -3.16 -26.20 11.35
N GLY A 293 -2.79 -24.93 11.49
CA GLY A 293 -2.42 -24.33 12.76
C GLY A 293 -3.53 -24.41 13.81
N TRP A 294 -4.78 -24.13 13.42
CA TRP A 294 -5.94 -24.28 14.30
C TRP A 294 -6.14 -25.73 14.78
N ARG A 295 -6.06 -26.71 13.88
CA ARG A 295 -6.21 -28.13 14.25
C ARG A 295 -5.15 -28.59 15.25
N LEU A 296 -3.91 -28.13 15.09
CA LEU A 296 -2.82 -28.48 16.01
C LEU A 296 -3.02 -27.86 17.39
N GLN A 297 -3.45 -26.60 17.46
CA GLN A 297 -3.75 -25.95 18.73
C GLN A 297 -4.88 -26.66 19.49
N SER A 298 -5.98 -27.00 18.81
CA SER A 298 -7.10 -27.73 19.43
C SER A 298 -6.69 -29.10 19.96
N ARG A 299 -5.83 -29.83 19.24
CA ARG A 299 -5.30 -31.13 19.70
C ARG A 299 -4.40 -31.00 20.93
N ALA A 300 -3.59 -29.94 21.00
CA ALA A 300 -2.73 -29.68 22.15
C ALA A 300 -3.54 -29.32 23.41
N GLU A 301 -4.61 -28.54 23.25
CA GLU A 301 -5.54 -28.20 24.34
C GLU A 301 -6.23 -29.47 24.88
N ILE A 302 -6.71 -30.36 24.01
CA ILE A 302 -7.34 -31.64 24.42
C ILE A 302 -6.36 -32.51 25.22
N ARG A 303 -5.10 -32.62 24.79
CA ARG A 303 -4.09 -33.45 25.47
C ARG A 303 -3.67 -32.93 26.85
N ASN A 304 -3.71 -31.62 27.06
CA ASN A 304 -3.37 -31.02 28.36
C ASN A 304 -4.51 -31.13 29.38
N HIS A 305 -5.71 -31.50 28.95
CA HIS A 305 -6.90 -31.68 29.79
C HIS A 305 -7.27 -33.15 30.04
N SER A 306 -6.48 -34.10 29.52
CA SER A 306 -6.56 -35.54 29.78
C SER A 306 -5.45 -36.00 30.71
#